data_AF-A0A352S5J6-F1
#
_entry.id   AF-A0A352S5J6-F1
#
_cell.length_a   1.000
_cell.length_b   1.000
_cell.length_c   1.000
_cell.angle_alpha   90.00
_cell.angle_beta   90.00
_cell.angle_gamma   90.00
#
_symmetry.space_group_name_H-M   'P 1'
#
loop_
_entity.id
_entity.type
_entity.pdbx_description
1 polymer ?
#
loop_
_entity_poly.entity_id
_entity_poly.type
_entity_poly.pdbx_seq_one_letter_code
_entity_poly.pdbx_strand_id
1 'polypeptide(L)' 'MKVKRVVANIEVADLTRAHVFYHDVLGLELLMDHGWIRTYGSQSEMTIQVS' A
#
# COMPACT_ATOMS: atom_id res chain seq x y z
N MET A 1 16.72 6.93 -17.55
CA MET A 1 15.89 6.07 -16.67
C MET A 1 14.97 6.98 -15.87
N LYS A 2 13.64 6.74 -15.84
CA LYS A 2 12.67 7.60 -15.12
C LYS A 2 11.98 6.79 -14.02
N VAL A 3 11.96 7.31 -12.79
CA VAL A 3 11.23 6.70 -11.67
C VAL A 3 9.74 6.78 -11.95
N LYS A 4 9.03 5.65 -11.87
CA LYS A 4 7.57 5.57 -12.11
C LYS A 4 6.76 5.71 -10.82
N ARG A 5 7.20 5.05 -9.75
CA ARG A 5 6.59 5.08 -8.42
C ARG A 5 7.61 4.67 -7.36
N VAL A 6 7.43 5.14 -6.13
CA VAL A 6 8.13 4.66 -4.94
C VAL A 6 7.07 4.06 -4.03
N VAL A 7 7.32 2.87 -3.49
CA VAL A 7 6.39 2.15 -2.62
C VAL A 7 7.13 1.84 -1.33
N ALA A 8 6.57 2.23 -0.18
CA ALA A 8 7.13 1.90 1.11
C ALA A 8 6.82 0.43 1.45
N ASN A 9 7.85 -0.34 1.75
CA ASN A 9 7.71 -1.70 2.24
C ASN A 9 7.80 -1.67 3.76
N ILE A 10 6.77 -2.16 4.44
CA ILE A 10 6.68 -2.17 5.90
C ILE A 10 6.59 -3.62 6.35
N GLU A 11 7.55 -4.03 7.17
CA GLU A 11 7.54 -5.36 7.78
C GLU A 11 6.48 -5.44 8.88
N VAL A 12 5.71 -6.52 8.87
CA VAL A 12 4.68 -6.80 9.87
C VAL A 12 4.77 -8.27 10.30
N ALA A 13 4.54 -8.52 11.59
CA ALA A 13 4.52 -9.88 12.13
C ALA A 13 3.28 -10.69 11.68
N ASP A 14 2.21 -10.00 11.28
CA ASP A 14 0.96 -10.61 10.83
C ASP A 14 0.32 -9.74 9.73
N LEU A 15 0.19 -10.31 8.53
CA LEU A 15 -0.41 -9.64 7.37
C LEU A 15 -1.90 -9.28 7.57
N THR A 16 -2.59 -9.94 8.51
CA THR A 16 -3.99 -9.64 8.84
C THR A 16 -4.12 -8.27 9.50
N ARG A 17 -3.12 -7.86 10.31
CA ARG A 17 -3.10 -6.52 10.91
C ARG A 17 -2.95 -5.43 9.86
N ALA A 18 -2.16 -5.68 8.82
CA ALA A 18 -2.03 -4.77 7.69
C ALA A 18 -3.37 -4.61 6.94
N HIS A 19 -4.13 -5.69 6.76
CA HIS A 19 -5.48 -5.61 6.17
C HIS A 19 -6.39 -4.71 7.01
N VAL A 20 -6.51 -4.97 8.31
CA VAL A 20 -7.38 -4.17 9.19
C VAL A 20 -7.03 -2.68 9.12
N PHE A 21 -5.74 -2.35 9.15
CA PHE A 21 -5.34 -0.95 9.12
C PHE A 21 -5.47 -0.31 7.72
N TYR A 22 -4.88 -0.91 6.70
CA TYR A 22 -4.82 -0.28 5.38
C TYR A 22 -6.12 -0.41 4.58
N HIS A 23 -6.86 -1.52 4.73
CA HIS A 23 -8.16 -1.70 4.07
C HIS A 23 -9.30 -1.16 4.92
N ASP A 24 -9.53 -1.71 6.11
CA ASP A 24 -10.76 -1.40 6.86
C ASP A 24 -10.75 0.03 7.42
N VAL A 25 -9.60 0.52 7.91
CA VAL A 25 -9.49 1.88 8.48
C VAL A 25 -9.18 2.95 7.43
N LEU A 26 -8.21 2.72 6.54
CA LEU A 26 -7.79 3.72 5.55
C LEU A 26 -8.54 3.63 4.20
N GLY A 27 -9.32 2.56 3.97
CA GLY A 27 -10.09 2.39 2.74
C GLY A 27 -9.22 2.10 1.50
N LEU A 28 -8.01 1.55 1.67
CA LEU A 28 -7.16 1.17 0.54
C LEU A 28 -7.53 -0.23 0.05
N GLU A 29 -7.45 -0.44 -1.26
CA GLU A 29 -7.74 -1.73 -1.87
C GLU A 29 -6.50 -2.64 -1.91
N LEU A 30 -6.72 -3.94 -1.79
CA LEU A 30 -5.67 -4.93 -2.01
C LEU A 30 -5.39 -5.03 -3.52
N LEU A 31 -4.24 -4.49 -3.95
CA LEU A 31 -3.86 -4.44 -5.36
C LEU A 31 -3.02 -5.65 -5.80
N MET A 32 -2.34 -6.30 -4.85
CA MET A 32 -1.47 -7.46 -5.11
C MET A 32 -1.27 -8.26 -3.83
N ASP A 33 -1.34 -9.58 -3.92
CA ASP A 33 -1.00 -10.52 -2.84
C ASP A 33 -0.15 -11.67 -3.40
N HIS A 34 1.04 -11.86 -2.83
CA HIS A 34 1.95 -12.98 -3.13
C HIS A 34 2.17 -13.93 -1.93
N GLY A 35 1.33 -13.84 -0.90
CA GLY A 35 1.42 -14.64 0.33
C GLY A 35 2.45 -14.12 1.34
N TRP A 36 3.59 -13.59 0.87
CA TRP A 36 4.63 -13.00 1.72
C TRP A 36 4.64 -11.46 1.71
N ILE A 37 3.98 -10.85 0.72
CA ILE A 37 3.81 -9.39 0.61
C ILE A 37 2.42 -9.07 0.07
N ARG A 38 1.80 -8.04 0.64
CA ARG A 38 0.55 -7.44 0.17
C ARG A 38 0.77 -5.98 -0.16
N THR A 39 0.26 -5.54 -1.30
CA THR A 39 0.28 -4.13 -1.71
C THR A 39 -1.11 -3.55 -1.60
N TYR A 40 -1.23 -2.46 -0.84
CA TYR A 40 -2.46 -1.69 -0.69
C TYR A 40 -2.33 -0.34 -1.38
N GLY A 41 -3.40 0.12 -2.02
CA GLY A 41 -3.41 1.42 -2.67
C GLY A 41 -4.81 1.92 -2.99
N SER A 42 -4.89 3.18 -3.39
CA SER A 42 -6.12 3.82 -3.84
C SER A 42 -6.11 3.99 -5.36
N GLN A 43 -7.29 4.04 -5.96
CA GLN A 43 -7.45 4.44 -7.37
C GLN A 43 -7.38 5.96 -7.57
N SER A 44 -7.36 6.74 -6.49
CA SER A 44 -7.25 8.19 -6.56
C SER A 44 -5.90 8.62 -7.14
N GLU A 45 -5.94 9.55 -8.09
CA GLU A 45 -4.72 10.20 -8.56
C GLU A 45 -4.17 11.14 -7.47
N MET A 46 -2.93 10.92 -7.09
CA MET A 46 -2.23 11.77 -6.12
C MET A 46 -1.54 12.92 -6.88
N THR A 47 -1.84 14.16 -6.52
CA THR A 47 -1.08 15.32 -7.00
C THR A 47 0.31 15.35 -6.39
N ILE A 48 1.28 15.94 -7.08
CA ILE A 48 2.66 16.05 -6.60
C ILE A 48 2.67 16.76 -5.24
N GLN A 49 3.18 16.08 -4.21
CA GLN A 49 3.34 16.61 -2.86
C GLN A 49 4.84 16.66 -2.54
N VAL A 50 5.32 17.85 -2.18
CA VAL A 50 6.68 18.11 -1.73
C VAL A 50 6.58 18.72 -0.34
N SER A 51 7.36 18.22 0.61
CA SER A 51 7.47 18.73 1.99
C SER A 51 8.82 19.37 2.20
#